data_AF-A0A370C301-F1
#
_entry.id   AF-A0A370C301-F1
#
_cell.length_a   1.000
_cell.length_b   1.000
_cell.length_c   1.000
_cell.angle_alpha   90.00
_cell.angle_beta   90.00
_cell.angle_gamma   90.00
#
_symmetry.space_group_name_H-M   'P 1'
#
loop_
_entity.id
_entity.type
_entity.pdbx_description
1 polymer ?
#
loop_
_entity_poly.entity_id
_entity_poly.type
_entity_poly.pdbx_seq_one_letter_code
_entity_poly.pdbx_strand_id
1 'polypeptide(L)'
;MFNPLRLLMCLLAFLAEPLLIRIENHLECTGRWKMAQRLREKQSSWRMIDFTETREIVLTNIENDMTRRGMLQKEAFLKDEYRQINKTEPSEGGSSEQLEACHKELDNLDWQIWRTERIDYVHTSKMPESPWRRALLTRRKHPEWYMMKYLRWDCAERGGCCGRDCGCCKQPRSTKRPNALSHCTAECDCCTLFRGFELSAEDQKLANP
;
A
#
# COMPACT_ATOMS: atom_id res chain seq x y z
N MET A 1 -16.72 24.28 -26.27
CA MET A 1 -16.02 25.11 -27.27
C MET A 1 -14.86 24.29 -27.85
N PHE A 2 -14.80 24.12 -29.17
CA PHE A 2 -13.81 23.27 -29.85
C PHE A 2 -12.46 23.97 -29.93
N ASN A 3 -11.35 23.29 -29.59
CA ASN A 3 -10.00 23.86 -29.67
C ASN A 3 -9.12 22.96 -30.57
N PRO A 4 -8.83 23.38 -31.81
CA PRO A 4 -8.10 22.55 -32.79
C PRO A 4 -6.62 22.35 -32.40
N LEU A 5 -6.00 23.32 -31.73
CA LEU A 5 -4.61 23.18 -31.23
C LEU A 5 -4.51 22.03 -30.21
N ARG A 6 -5.54 21.86 -29.37
CA ARG A 6 -5.57 20.78 -28.37
C ARG A 6 -5.70 19.39 -29.01
N LEU A 7 -6.45 19.27 -30.11
CA LEU A 7 -6.57 18.02 -30.88
C LEU A 7 -5.28 17.70 -31.67
N LEU A 8 -4.64 18.72 -32.25
CA LEU A 8 -3.32 18.57 -32.89
C LEU A 8 -2.26 18.10 -31.87
N MET A 9 -2.24 18.69 -30.67
CA MET A 9 -1.37 18.24 -29.58
C MET A 9 -1.64 16.79 -29.14
N CYS A 10 -2.91 16.36 -29.13
CA CYS A 10 -3.28 14.97 -28.81
C CYS A 10 -2.77 13.99 -29.88
N LEU A 11 -2.97 14.31 -31.17
CA LEU A 11 -2.45 13.53 -32.31
C LEU A 11 -0.92 13.42 -32.27
N LEU A 12 -0.22 14.54 -32.06
CA LEU A 12 1.25 14.55 -31.96
C LEU A 12 1.75 13.74 -30.74
N ALA A 13 1.07 13.82 -29.59
CA ALA A 13 1.42 13.03 -28.41
C ALA A 13 1.14 11.53 -28.58
N PHE A 14 0.12 11.15 -29.34
CA PHE A 14 -0.15 9.76 -29.71
C PHE A 14 0.94 9.19 -30.63
N LEU A 15 1.28 9.93 -31.70
CA LEU A 15 2.36 9.55 -32.63
C LEU A 15 3.74 9.48 -31.94
N ALA A 16 3.97 10.32 -30.92
CA ALA A 16 5.22 10.33 -30.16
C ALA A 16 5.31 9.26 -29.06
N GLU A 17 4.21 8.58 -28.67
CA GLU A 17 4.21 7.67 -27.50
C GLU A 17 5.32 6.60 -27.52
N PRO A 18 5.65 5.92 -28.64
CA PRO A 18 6.74 4.93 -28.67
C PRO A 18 8.12 5.52 -28.33
N LEU A 19 8.35 6.80 -28.63
CA LEU A 19 9.58 7.52 -28.25
C LEU A 19 9.51 7.98 -26.79
N LEU A 20 8.35 8.48 -26.34
CA LEU A 20 8.15 8.94 -24.97
C LEU A 20 8.29 7.79 -23.95
N ILE A 21 7.82 6.58 -24.29
CA ILE A 21 8.02 5.36 -23.49
C ILE A 21 9.51 4.98 -23.41
N ARG A 22 10.29 5.11 -24.49
CA ARG A 22 11.76 4.89 -24.43
C ARG A 22 12.43 5.88 -23.49
N ILE A 23 11.97 7.14 -23.46
CA ILE A 23 12.47 8.17 -22.55
C ILE A 23 12.04 7.88 -21.10
N GLU A 24 10.79 7.46 -20.84
CA GLU A 24 10.34 6.98 -19.53
C GLU A 24 11.28 5.89 -18.99
N ASN A 25 11.49 4.83 -19.77
CA ASN A 25 12.28 3.67 -19.38
C ASN A 25 13.75 4.07 -19.09
N HIS A 26 14.35 4.92 -19.93
CA HIS A 26 15.71 5.44 -19.67
C HIS A 26 15.78 6.28 -18.38
N LEU A 27 14.77 7.11 -18.10
CA LEU A 27 14.69 7.88 -16.85
C LEU A 27 14.54 6.97 -15.63
N GLU A 28 13.79 5.88 -15.73
CA GLU A 28 13.68 4.88 -14.64
C GLU A 28 14.99 4.12 -14.43
N CYS A 29 15.58 3.55 -15.48
CA CYS A 29 16.86 2.82 -15.39
C CYS A 29 18.04 3.68 -14.92
N THR A 30 17.94 5.01 -15.01
CA THR A 30 18.93 5.96 -14.49
C THR A 30 18.51 6.61 -13.16
N GLY A 31 17.57 6.03 -12.43
CA GLY A 31 17.13 6.49 -11.10
C GLY A 31 16.31 7.79 -11.09
N ARG A 32 16.14 8.44 -12.24
CA ARG A 32 15.40 9.71 -12.44
C ARG A 32 13.88 9.48 -12.47
N TRP A 33 13.36 8.60 -11.62
CA TRP A 33 11.95 8.19 -11.59
C TRP A 33 10.97 9.36 -11.46
N LYS A 34 11.33 10.41 -10.70
CA LYS A 34 10.52 11.63 -10.55
C LYS A 34 10.31 12.37 -11.89
N MET A 35 11.28 12.26 -12.81
CA MET A 35 11.16 12.80 -14.17
C MET A 35 10.29 11.90 -15.06
N ALA A 36 10.40 10.57 -14.93
CA ALA A 36 9.53 9.63 -15.64
C ALA A 36 8.05 9.82 -15.25
N GLN A 37 7.75 10.01 -13.96
CA GLN A 37 6.39 10.26 -13.49
C GLN A 37 5.83 11.61 -14.01
N ARG A 38 6.62 12.69 -13.98
CA ARG A 38 6.25 13.98 -14.61
C ARG A 38 6.06 13.88 -16.14
N LEU A 39 6.78 12.97 -16.81
CA LEU A 39 6.62 12.72 -18.24
C LEU A 39 5.32 11.97 -18.56
N ARG A 40 4.85 11.09 -17.66
CA ARG A 40 3.55 10.40 -17.77
C ARG A 40 2.38 11.34 -17.54
N GLU A 41 2.46 12.17 -16.49
CA GLU A 41 1.51 13.25 -16.20
C GLU A 41 1.32 14.17 -17.42
N LYS A 42 2.43 14.60 -18.04
CA LYS A 42 2.40 15.38 -19.28
C LYS A 42 1.76 14.62 -20.44
N GLN A 43 2.12 13.35 -20.67
CA GLN A 43 1.51 12.54 -21.72
C GLN A 43 0.00 12.38 -21.55
N SER A 44 -0.50 12.12 -20.34
CA SER A 44 -1.93 12.03 -20.08
C SER A 44 -2.65 13.35 -20.34
N SER A 45 -2.03 14.47 -19.96
CA SER A 45 -2.54 15.82 -20.26
C SER A 45 -2.63 16.09 -21.77
N TRP A 46 -1.56 15.77 -22.53
CA TRP A 46 -1.52 15.96 -23.98
C TRP A 46 -2.49 15.05 -24.73
N ARG A 47 -2.54 13.75 -24.38
CA ARG A 47 -3.46 12.76 -24.95
C ARG A 47 -4.92 12.94 -24.51
N MET A 48 -5.22 13.92 -23.66
CA MET A 48 -6.56 14.18 -23.11
C MET A 48 -7.23 12.93 -22.50
N ILE A 49 -6.45 12.06 -21.85
CA ILE A 49 -6.93 10.78 -21.33
C ILE A 49 -7.91 11.04 -20.18
N ASP A 50 -9.11 10.48 -20.29
CA ASP A 50 -10.07 10.45 -19.17
C ASP A 50 -9.45 9.70 -17.99
N PHE A 51 -9.51 10.35 -16.82
CA PHE A 51 -8.95 9.84 -15.58
C PHE A 51 -10.01 9.10 -14.74
N THR A 52 -11.29 9.11 -15.12
CA THR A 52 -12.41 8.65 -14.26
C THR A 52 -12.28 7.18 -13.83
N GLU A 53 -12.27 6.23 -14.78
CA GLU A 53 -12.06 4.79 -14.50
C GLU A 53 -10.71 4.54 -13.79
N THR A 54 -9.66 5.24 -14.23
CA THR A 54 -8.33 5.18 -13.60
C THR A 54 -8.37 5.64 -12.14
N ARG A 55 -9.13 6.68 -11.82
CA ARG A 55 -9.25 7.26 -10.48
C ARG A 55 -9.95 6.30 -9.54
N GLU A 56 -11.03 5.68 -9.99
CA GLU A 56 -11.76 4.65 -9.23
C GLU A 56 -10.83 3.45 -8.95
N ILE A 57 -10.16 2.94 -9.98
CA ILE A 57 -9.14 1.88 -9.83
C ILE A 57 -8.05 2.29 -8.84
N VAL A 58 -7.53 3.53 -8.91
CA VAL A 58 -6.49 4.03 -8.00
C VAL A 58 -6.99 4.17 -6.56
N LEU A 59 -8.22 4.64 -6.34
CA LEU A 59 -8.83 4.76 -5.01
C LEU A 59 -9.02 3.38 -4.37
N THR A 60 -9.66 2.44 -5.08
CA THR A 60 -9.81 1.06 -4.59
C THR A 60 -8.46 0.39 -4.33
N ASN A 61 -7.42 0.64 -5.15
CA ASN A 61 -6.05 0.15 -4.90
C ASN A 61 -5.35 0.82 -3.70
N ILE A 62 -5.81 1.97 -3.22
CA ILE A 62 -5.30 2.64 -2.01
C ILE A 62 -6.05 2.10 -0.78
N GLU A 63 -7.38 2.07 -0.82
CA GLU A 63 -8.25 1.53 0.23
C GLU A 63 -7.88 0.07 0.55
N ASN A 64 -7.82 -0.78 -0.48
CA ASN A 64 -7.46 -2.19 -0.37
C ASN A 64 -6.03 -2.42 0.14
N ASP A 65 -5.08 -1.53 -0.21
CA ASP A 65 -3.73 -1.59 0.35
C ASP A 65 -3.73 -1.18 1.84
N MET A 66 -4.46 -0.15 2.23
CA MET A 66 -4.58 0.26 3.63
C MET A 66 -5.25 -0.81 4.50
N THR A 67 -6.34 -1.41 4.02
CA THR A 67 -6.98 -2.57 4.65
C THR A 67 -6.00 -3.73 4.82
N ARG A 68 -5.25 -4.08 3.77
CA ARG A 68 -4.24 -5.15 3.84
C ARG A 68 -3.10 -4.82 4.82
N ARG A 69 -2.65 -3.57 4.93
CA ARG A 69 -1.63 -3.16 5.92
C ARG A 69 -2.09 -3.41 7.35
N GLY A 70 -3.36 -3.17 7.65
CA GLY A 70 -3.97 -3.49 8.95
C GLY A 70 -3.94 -4.99 9.22
N MET A 71 -4.47 -5.79 8.28
CA MET A 71 -4.47 -7.26 8.37
C MET A 71 -3.05 -7.84 8.57
N LEU A 72 -2.04 -7.29 7.91
CA LEU A 72 -0.64 -7.69 8.06
C LEU A 72 -0.01 -7.31 9.41
N GLN A 73 -0.52 -6.24 10.06
CA GLN A 73 -0.06 -5.82 11.38
C GLN A 73 -0.76 -6.64 12.48
N LYS A 74 -2.04 -6.97 12.30
CA LYS A 74 -2.76 -7.94 13.13
C LYS A 74 -2.21 -9.37 13.00
N GLU A 75 -1.85 -9.80 11.78
CA GLU A 75 -1.16 -11.08 11.53
C GLU A 75 0.18 -11.16 12.28
N ALA A 76 0.92 -10.04 12.37
CA ALA A 76 2.17 -9.97 13.11
C ALA A 76 1.94 -10.14 14.62
N PHE A 77 1.02 -9.34 15.18
CA PHE A 77 0.65 -9.34 16.59
C PHE A 77 0.20 -10.74 17.06
N LEU A 78 -0.81 -11.32 16.41
CA LEU A 78 -1.34 -12.65 16.77
C LEU A 78 -0.27 -13.75 16.70
N LYS A 79 0.69 -13.65 15.77
CA LYS A 79 1.83 -14.60 15.71
C LYS A 79 2.84 -14.39 16.84
N ASP A 80 3.01 -13.19 17.36
CA ASP A 80 3.90 -12.93 18.52
C ASP A 80 3.19 -13.31 19.83
N GLU A 81 1.88 -13.11 19.95
CA GLU A 81 1.02 -13.59 21.04
C GLU A 81 0.99 -15.12 21.10
N TYR A 82 0.68 -15.79 19.98
CA TYR A 82 0.74 -17.26 19.84
C TYR A 82 2.10 -17.85 20.25
N ARG A 83 3.20 -17.14 19.92
CA ARG A 83 4.57 -17.53 20.31
C ARG A 83 4.93 -17.20 21.75
N GLN A 84 4.10 -16.45 22.48
CA GLN A 84 4.22 -16.24 23.92
C GLN A 84 3.43 -17.30 24.68
N ILE A 85 2.16 -17.55 24.32
CA ILE A 85 1.32 -18.58 24.96
C ILE A 85 2.02 -19.96 24.89
N ASN A 86 2.43 -20.39 23.69
CA ASN A 86 3.14 -21.66 23.48
C ASN A 86 4.50 -21.79 24.21
N LYS A 87 5.10 -20.69 24.69
CA LYS A 87 6.34 -20.74 25.49
C LYS A 87 6.06 -20.80 26.99
N THR A 88 4.93 -20.27 27.42
CA THR A 88 4.59 -20.09 28.84
C THR A 88 3.84 -21.29 29.40
N GLU A 89 2.98 -21.93 28.60
CA GLU A 89 2.03 -22.95 29.10
C GLU A 89 2.16 -24.34 28.46
N PRO A 90 3.19 -25.14 28.80
CA PRO A 90 3.22 -26.57 28.45
C PRO A 90 2.28 -27.47 29.27
N SER A 91 1.56 -26.93 30.28
CA SER A 91 1.13 -27.73 31.45
C SER A 91 -0.32 -27.57 31.94
N GLU A 92 -1.10 -26.59 31.49
CA GLU A 92 -2.50 -26.41 31.95
C GLU A 92 -3.48 -26.16 30.79
N GLY A 93 -4.71 -26.67 30.96
CA GLY A 93 -5.69 -26.81 29.87
C GLY A 93 -6.36 -25.51 29.39
N GLY A 94 -6.06 -24.36 29.99
CA GLY A 94 -6.62 -23.06 29.60
C GLY A 94 -6.13 -22.57 28.23
N SER A 95 -4.91 -22.94 27.83
CA SER A 95 -4.30 -22.49 26.58
C SER A 95 -5.07 -22.93 25.32
N SER A 96 -5.75 -24.09 25.36
CA SER A 96 -6.32 -24.71 24.15
C SER A 96 -7.33 -23.83 23.43
N GLU A 97 -8.26 -23.19 24.16
CA GLU A 97 -9.30 -22.35 23.55
C GLU A 97 -8.72 -21.04 23.01
N GLN A 98 -7.74 -20.44 23.70
CA GLN A 98 -7.05 -19.24 23.23
C GLN A 98 -6.19 -19.51 21.99
N LEU A 99 -5.48 -20.64 21.97
CA LEU A 99 -4.69 -21.09 20.82
C LEU A 99 -5.58 -21.42 19.61
N GLU A 100 -6.74 -22.06 19.82
CA GLU A 100 -7.72 -22.32 18.76
C GLU A 100 -8.33 -21.02 18.20
N ALA A 101 -8.73 -20.09 19.08
CA ALA A 101 -9.23 -18.78 18.67
C ALA A 101 -8.19 -17.98 17.88
N CYS A 102 -6.92 -18.00 18.31
CA CYS A 102 -5.81 -17.36 17.61
C CYS A 102 -5.55 -18.01 16.24
N HIS A 103 -5.55 -19.34 16.14
CA HIS A 103 -5.44 -20.05 14.85
C HIS A 103 -6.57 -19.67 13.89
N LYS A 104 -7.82 -19.67 14.38
CA LYS A 104 -9.01 -19.34 13.60
C LYS A 104 -8.98 -17.92 13.03
N GLU A 105 -8.49 -16.95 13.81
CA GLU A 105 -8.31 -15.57 13.32
C GLU A 105 -7.10 -15.44 12.39
N LEU A 106 -6.03 -16.20 12.58
CA LEU A 106 -4.90 -16.25 11.64
C LEU A 106 -5.29 -16.84 10.27
N ASP A 107 -6.11 -17.89 10.24
CA ASP A 107 -6.65 -18.46 8.99
C ASP A 107 -7.63 -17.49 8.30
N ASN A 108 -8.48 -16.82 9.08
CA ASN A 108 -9.35 -15.74 8.60
C ASN A 108 -8.53 -14.60 7.97
N LEU A 109 -7.46 -14.15 8.63
CA LEU A 109 -6.55 -13.12 8.11
C LEU A 109 -5.84 -13.59 6.84
N ASP A 110 -5.36 -14.84 6.76
CA ASP A 110 -4.72 -15.34 5.53
C ASP A 110 -5.69 -15.37 4.34
N TRP A 111 -6.96 -15.75 4.56
CA TRP A 111 -8.01 -15.67 3.53
C TRP A 111 -8.33 -14.23 3.14
N GLN A 112 -8.46 -13.31 4.12
CA GLN A 112 -8.74 -11.90 3.84
C GLN A 112 -7.58 -11.23 3.09
N ILE A 113 -6.33 -11.49 3.48
CA ILE A 113 -5.14 -10.95 2.78
C ILE A 113 -5.09 -11.49 1.35
N TRP A 114 -5.27 -12.80 1.13
CA TRP A 114 -5.37 -13.38 -0.21
C TRP A 114 -6.48 -12.70 -1.04
N ARG A 115 -7.64 -12.42 -0.43
CA ARG A 115 -8.74 -11.70 -1.10
C ARG A 115 -8.35 -10.27 -1.49
N THR A 116 -7.64 -9.53 -0.64
CA THR A 116 -7.12 -8.19 -0.99
C THR A 116 -6.09 -8.25 -2.12
N GLU A 117 -5.20 -9.24 -2.13
CA GLU A 117 -4.22 -9.46 -3.21
C GLU A 117 -4.90 -9.76 -4.56
N ARG A 118 -6.01 -10.53 -4.54
CA ARG A 118 -6.85 -10.76 -5.73
C ARG A 118 -7.62 -9.52 -6.17
N ILE A 119 -8.12 -8.70 -5.25
CA ILE A 119 -8.77 -7.42 -5.57
C ILE A 119 -7.79 -6.47 -6.26
N ASP A 120 -6.59 -6.30 -5.73
CA ASP A 120 -5.52 -5.51 -6.35
C ASP A 120 -5.21 -6.01 -7.77
N TYR A 121 -5.05 -7.33 -7.94
CA TYR A 121 -4.76 -7.94 -9.23
C TYR A 121 -5.87 -7.69 -10.26
N VAL A 122 -7.14 -7.85 -9.89
CA VAL A 122 -8.28 -7.68 -10.82
C VAL A 122 -8.49 -6.23 -11.23
N HIS A 123 -8.36 -5.27 -10.31
CA HIS A 123 -8.46 -3.85 -10.66
C HIS A 123 -7.25 -3.39 -11.49
N THR A 124 -6.05 -3.85 -11.12
CA THR A 124 -4.82 -3.53 -11.87
C THR A 124 -4.78 -4.20 -13.24
N SER A 125 -5.38 -5.39 -13.43
CA SER A 125 -5.39 -6.05 -14.74
C SER A 125 -6.38 -5.43 -15.72
N LYS A 126 -7.55 -4.98 -15.25
CA LYS A 126 -8.57 -4.27 -16.05
C LYS A 126 -8.14 -2.87 -16.52
N MET A 127 -7.31 -2.18 -15.74
CA MET A 127 -6.92 -0.78 -15.99
C MET A 127 -6.36 -0.55 -17.43
N PRO A 128 -6.91 0.37 -18.24
CA PRO A 128 -6.46 0.60 -19.61
C PRO A 128 -4.98 0.98 -19.76
N GLU A 129 -4.35 0.50 -20.85
CA GLU A 129 -2.96 0.86 -21.19
C GLU A 129 -2.81 2.36 -21.44
N SER A 130 -2.06 3.00 -20.55
CA SER A 130 -2.03 4.46 -20.39
C SER A 130 -0.79 4.90 -19.61
N PRO A 131 -0.37 6.18 -19.71
CA PRO A 131 0.70 6.72 -18.87
C PRO A 131 0.35 6.64 -17.37
N TRP A 132 -0.94 6.69 -17.00
CA TRP A 132 -1.39 6.50 -15.62
C TRP A 132 -1.19 5.08 -15.10
N ARG A 133 -1.47 4.06 -15.92
CA ARG A 133 -1.19 2.66 -15.59
C ARG A 133 0.31 2.43 -15.43
N ARG A 134 1.13 2.96 -16.34
CA ARG A 134 2.61 2.94 -16.21
C ARG A 134 3.06 3.64 -14.91
N ALA A 135 2.44 4.77 -14.56
CA ALA A 135 2.74 5.50 -13.33
C ALA A 135 2.46 4.69 -12.05
N LEU A 136 1.28 4.06 -11.96
CA LEU A 136 0.85 3.23 -10.84
C LEU A 136 1.73 1.98 -10.69
N LEU A 137 1.98 1.26 -11.79
CA LEU A 137 2.79 0.04 -11.81
C LEU A 137 4.24 0.31 -11.40
N THR A 138 4.86 1.40 -11.86
CA THR A 138 6.20 1.80 -11.39
C THR A 138 6.19 2.17 -9.92
N ARG A 139 5.18 2.92 -9.44
CA ARG A 139 5.13 3.37 -8.03
C ARG A 139 5.15 2.18 -7.06
N ARG A 140 4.44 1.09 -7.36
CA ARG A 140 4.44 -0.14 -6.54
C ARG A 140 5.75 -0.95 -6.63
N LYS A 141 6.59 -0.75 -7.66
CA LYS A 141 7.89 -1.42 -7.82
C LYS A 141 9.07 -0.70 -7.14
N HIS A 142 8.97 0.61 -6.88
CA HIS A 142 10.08 1.38 -6.32
C HIS A 142 10.29 1.02 -4.84
N PRO A 143 11.45 0.51 -4.39
CA PRO A 143 11.60 -0.07 -3.05
C PRO A 143 11.26 0.92 -1.92
N GLU A 144 11.60 2.20 -2.05
CA GLU A 144 11.27 3.22 -1.05
C GLU A 144 9.83 3.78 -1.13
N TRP A 145 8.92 3.19 -1.90
CA TRP A 145 7.57 3.76 -2.12
C TRP A 145 6.81 4.00 -0.81
N TYR A 146 7.02 3.13 0.18
CA TYR A 146 6.42 3.17 1.52
C TYR A 146 7.20 4.06 2.51
N MET A 147 8.37 4.61 2.12
CA MET A 147 9.27 5.42 2.96
C MET A 147 9.47 6.85 2.47
N MET A 148 8.69 7.29 1.47
CA MET A 148 8.70 8.67 0.98
C MET A 148 8.47 9.68 2.12
N LYS A 149 9.18 10.82 2.10
CA LYS A 149 9.17 11.83 3.18
C LYS A 149 7.76 12.20 3.67
N TYR A 150 6.81 12.39 2.75
CA TYR A 150 5.41 12.71 3.09
C TYR A 150 4.75 11.61 3.93
N LEU A 151 4.87 10.34 3.53
CA LEU A 151 4.27 9.21 4.25
C LEU A 151 4.90 9.05 5.64
N ARG A 152 6.23 9.23 5.75
CA ARG A 152 6.93 9.20 7.04
C ARG A 152 6.51 10.34 7.97
N TRP A 153 6.30 11.53 7.41
CA TRP A 153 5.85 12.70 8.14
C TRP A 153 4.42 12.50 8.64
N ASP A 154 3.48 12.18 7.75
CA ASP A 154 2.09 11.88 8.10
C ASP A 154 1.99 10.74 9.14
N CYS A 155 2.79 9.68 9.02
CA CYS A 155 2.82 8.60 10.01
C CYS A 155 3.39 9.05 11.37
N ALA A 156 4.18 10.12 11.44
CA ALA A 156 4.63 10.72 12.69
C ALA A 156 3.56 11.63 13.30
N GLU A 157 2.92 12.49 12.50
CA GLU A 157 1.81 13.36 12.94
C GLU A 157 0.59 12.53 13.39
N ARG A 158 0.31 11.39 12.73
CA ARG A 158 -0.68 10.37 13.16
C ARG A 158 -0.19 9.51 14.35
N GLY A 159 0.76 10.00 15.15
CA GLY A 159 1.24 9.35 16.38
C GLY A 159 1.89 7.96 16.20
N GLY A 160 2.26 7.59 14.98
CA GLY A 160 2.78 6.27 14.62
C GLY A 160 4.30 6.11 14.83
N CYS A 161 4.81 4.90 14.55
CA CYS A 161 6.23 4.57 14.72
C CYS A 161 7.21 5.49 13.97
N CYS A 162 6.79 6.29 12.98
CA CYS A 162 7.73 7.17 12.26
C CYS A 162 8.16 8.41 13.07
N GLY A 163 7.45 8.75 14.15
CA GLY A 163 7.88 9.73 15.16
C GLY A 163 8.69 9.11 16.32
N ARG A 164 9.10 7.84 16.21
CA ARG A 164 9.80 7.07 17.26
C ARG A 164 10.98 6.29 16.70
N ASP A 165 11.97 5.97 17.54
CA ASP A 165 13.16 5.20 17.13
C ASP A 165 12.96 3.69 17.06
N CYS A 166 11.78 3.17 17.43
CA CYS A 166 11.46 1.74 17.39
C CYS A 166 11.60 1.08 16.01
N GLY A 167 11.70 1.86 14.93
CA GLY A 167 12.01 1.38 13.59
C GLY A 167 10.93 0.50 12.94
N CYS A 168 9.78 0.31 13.60
CA CYS A 168 8.83 -0.76 13.29
C CYS A 168 8.32 -0.74 11.82
N CYS A 169 8.22 0.44 11.21
CA CYS A 169 7.82 0.61 9.82
C CYS A 169 8.86 0.13 8.78
N LYS A 170 10.13 -0.07 9.15
CA LYS A 170 11.23 -0.44 8.25
C LYS A 170 11.37 -1.96 8.06
N GLN A 171 10.70 -2.75 8.88
CA GLN A 171 10.81 -4.21 8.89
C GLN A 171 9.57 -4.87 8.24
N PRO A 172 9.72 -6.03 7.58
CA PRO A 172 8.58 -6.82 7.11
C PRO A 172 7.69 -7.24 8.29
N ARG A 173 6.38 -7.08 8.16
CA ARG A 173 5.44 -7.46 9.23
C ARG A 173 5.17 -8.96 9.34
N SER A 174 5.39 -9.72 8.27
CA SER A 174 5.10 -11.16 8.23
C SER A 174 6.19 -11.91 7.49
N THR A 175 6.73 -12.96 8.11
CA THR A 175 7.74 -13.85 7.49
C THR A 175 7.19 -14.61 6.27
N LYS A 176 5.87 -14.85 6.22
CA LYS A 176 5.17 -15.37 5.03
C LYS A 176 5.22 -14.39 3.84
N ARG A 177 5.39 -13.09 4.11
CA ARG A 177 5.22 -11.99 3.16
C ARG A 177 6.35 -10.96 3.32
N PRO A 178 7.63 -11.27 3.01
CA PRO A 178 8.77 -10.39 3.29
C PRO A 178 8.72 -9.03 2.59
N ASN A 179 7.91 -8.88 1.53
CA ASN A 179 7.68 -7.61 0.84
C ASN A 179 6.59 -6.73 1.51
N ALA A 180 5.98 -7.19 2.62
CA ALA A 180 4.96 -6.48 3.40
C ALA A 180 5.56 -5.36 4.27
N LEU A 181 6.08 -4.33 3.60
CA LEU A 181 6.70 -3.16 4.20
C LEU A 181 5.69 -2.00 4.24
N SER A 182 5.39 -1.48 5.43
CA SER A 182 4.30 -0.51 5.61
C SER A 182 4.43 0.36 6.85
N HIS A 183 3.84 1.56 6.77
CA HIS A 183 3.55 2.41 7.92
C HIS A 183 2.41 1.86 8.78
N CYS A 184 2.37 2.31 10.03
CA CYS A 184 1.36 1.93 11.01
C CYS A 184 -0.06 2.23 10.54
N THR A 185 -0.97 1.35 10.97
CA THR A 185 -2.41 1.53 11.05
C THR A 185 -2.81 1.49 12.53
N ALA A 186 -4.11 1.56 12.82
CA ALA A 186 -4.65 1.27 14.15
C ALA A 186 -4.18 -0.10 14.71
N GLU A 187 -4.05 -1.11 13.85
CA GLU A 187 -3.64 -2.50 14.16
C GLU A 187 -2.15 -2.65 14.52
N CYS A 188 -1.37 -1.57 14.57
CA CYS A 188 0.04 -1.67 14.91
C CYS A 188 0.24 -1.82 16.42
N ASP A 189 0.53 -3.03 16.89
CA ASP A 189 0.93 -3.36 18.27
C ASP A 189 1.86 -2.31 18.94
N CYS A 190 2.99 -1.99 18.32
CA CYS A 190 3.94 -0.97 18.82
C CYS A 190 3.36 0.47 18.90
N CYS A 191 2.17 0.72 18.33
CA CYS A 191 1.37 1.92 18.59
C CYS A 191 0.36 1.69 19.71
N THR A 192 -0.32 0.54 19.76
CA THR A 192 -1.26 0.18 20.83
C THR A 192 -0.57 0.12 22.20
N LEU A 193 0.56 -0.59 22.33
CA LEU A 193 1.37 -0.66 23.56
C LEU A 193 1.89 0.73 24.00
N PHE A 194 2.27 1.60 23.05
CA PHE A 194 2.73 2.96 23.35
C PHE A 194 1.58 3.88 23.76
N ARG A 195 0.38 3.67 23.20
CA ARG A 195 -0.83 4.44 23.48
C ARG A 195 -1.47 4.03 24.81
N GLY A 196 -1.39 2.76 25.19
CA GLY A 196 -1.89 2.23 26.46
C GLY A 196 -3.41 2.07 26.55
N PHE A 197 -4.15 2.24 25.44
CA PHE A 197 -5.60 2.06 25.39
C PHE A 197 -6.09 1.62 24.00
N GLU A 198 -7.26 0.98 23.97
CA GLU A 198 -7.94 0.59 22.73
C GLU A 198 -8.69 1.74 22.06
N LEU A 199 -8.71 1.74 20.73
CA LEU A 199 -9.38 2.79 19.95
C LEU A 199 -10.86 2.44 19.69
N SER A 200 -11.74 3.43 19.81
CA SER A 200 -13.11 3.32 19.31
C SER A 200 -13.12 3.13 17.78
N ALA A 201 -14.25 2.66 17.23
CA ALA A 201 -14.40 2.51 15.78
C ALA A 201 -14.27 3.86 15.03
N GLU A 202 -14.45 4.97 15.73
CA GLU A 202 -14.27 6.34 15.24
C GLU A 202 -12.79 6.72 15.26
N ASP A 203 -12.09 6.50 16.38
CA ASP A 203 -10.67 6.82 16.51
C ASP A 203 -9.77 5.93 15.65
N GLN A 204 -10.18 4.67 15.39
CA GLN A 204 -9.50 3.80 14.42
C GLN A 204 -9.44 4.42 13.01
N LYS A 205 -10.46 5.19 12.61
CA LYS A 205 -10.49 5.91 11.33
C LYS A 205 -9.53 7.11 11.33
N LEU A 206 -9.31 7.73 12.50
CA LEU A 206 -8.34 8.83 12.67
C LEU A 206 -6.88 8.34 12.73
N ALA A 207 -6.66 7.16 13.31
CA ALA A 207 -5.36 6.49 13.35
C ALA A 207 -4.95 5.85 12.01
N ASN A 208 -5.80 5.89 10.99
CA ASN A 208 -5.60 5.30 9.67
C ASN A 208 -5.48 6.38 8.56
N PRO A 209 -4.25 6.73 8.18
CA PRO A 209 -3.80 7.31 6.14
C PRO A 209 -4.31 6.37 5.05
#